data_AF-A0A3D1MBC7-F1
#
_entry.id   AF-A0A3D1MBC7-F1
#
_cell.length_a   1.000
_cell.length_b   1.000
_cell.length_c   1.000
_cell.angle_alpha   90.00
_cell.angle_beta   90.00
_cell.angle_gamma   90.00
#
_symmetry.space_group_name_H-M   'P 1'
#
loop_
_entity.id
_entity.type
_entity.pdbx_description
1 polymer ?
#
loop_
_entity_poly.entity_id
_entity_poly.type
_entity_poly.pdbx_seq_one_letter_code
_entity_poly.pdbx_strand_id
1 'polypeptide(L)'
;MSAFIILAVLILLFTAFFFIGKISETSMSIRKANATEDGGDSYDDMEYVSNINGYLSLAFMVGFLFLSFYGTLHYLPRMIPKLANSIHGQELDKMFLRTYYITASIFLITHVVLFAFVFMYRYKRNRKAYFFSHSNTLEIIWTTIPAIAMAYLVYTGIIAWNETFTKDNSFTEYFGEDHSDKMPITMEVTGYQFGWKVRYPGADGSLGNRVIDDEHINEFYATYSLPNELGVDWQDDSTSHDDLFVDDTVRFVKGHPAIVNVGALDVLHSFYLPHFRIKMDCVPGTPNQIKFIPLYSTEEYREVLSKEAYWQETNEATGQPRWETFNFELACTELCGASHWAMQKYVKVYETMDEFYAWQNAQTPYYVSTVEPAIAAVDNPTEEEAEEDEASIEMAKN
;
A
#
# COMPACT_ATOMS: atom_id res chain seq x y z
N MET A 1 19.18 -17.15 -20.05
CA MET A 1 19.84 -18.13 -19.15
C MET A 1 18.86 -18.74 -18.14
N SER A 2 18.00 -17.93 -17.50
CA SER A 2 16.94 -18.38 -16.56
C SER A 2 15.90 -19.34 -17.15
N ALA A 3 15.38 -19.09 -18.37
CA ALA A 3 14.38 -19.95 -19.00
C ALA A 3 14.88 -21.38 -19.28
N PHE A 4 16.14 -21.53 -19.68
CA PHE A 4 16.75 -22.84 -19.93
C PHE A 4 16.93 -23.64 -18.63
N ILE A 5 17.35 -22.97 -17.55
CA ILE A 5 17.49 -23.59 -16.23
C ILE A 5 16.13 -24.02 -15.69
N ILE A 6 15.10 -23.17 -15.82
CA ILE A 6 13.72 -23.52 -15.42
C ILE A 6 13.23 -24.73 -16.20
N LEU A 7 13.40 -24.75 -17.53
CA LEU A 7 13.01 -25.89 -18.36
C LEU A 7 13.77 -27.18 -17.97
N ALA A 8 15.08 -27.08 -17.74
CA ALA A 8 15.88 -28.21 -17.31
C ALA A 8 15.42 -28.77 -15.95
N VAL A 9 15.11 -27.90 -14.98
CA VAL A 9 14.55 -28.29 -13.68
C VAL A 9 13.19 -28.95 -13.84
N LEU A 10 12.31 -28.42 -14.68
CA LEU A 10 11.00 -29.01 -14.95
C LEU A 10 11.11 -30.40 -15.58
N ILE A 11 12.01 -30.59 -16.56
CA ILE A 11 12.29 -31.90 -17.16
C ILE A 11 12.81 -32.86 -16.09
N LEU A 12 13.75 -32.43 -15.27
CA LEU A 12 14.36 -33.27 -14.23
C LEU A 12 13.33 -33.68 -13.16
N LEU A 13 12.46 -32.76 -12.74
CA LEU A 13 11.34 -33.05 -11.84
C LEU A 13 10.35 -34.02 -12.48
N PHE A 14 9.94 -33.78 -13.74
CA PHE A 14 9.06 -34.69 -14.46
C PHE A 14 9.65 -36.10 -14.55
N THR A 15 10.92 -36.21 -14.93
CA THR A 15 11.64 -37.49 -15.02
C THR A 15 11.71 -38.17 -13.66
N ALA A 16 12.02 -37.44 -12.58
CA ALA A 16 12.03 -37.97 -11.22
C ALA A 16 10.64 -38.50 -10.80
N PHE A 17 9.57 -37.71 -11.00
CA PHE A 17 8.20 -38.15 -10.70
C PHE A 17 7.76 -39.35 -11.55
N PHE A 18 8.13 -39.37 -12.84
CA PHE A 18 7.86 -40.50 -13.72
C PHE A 18 8.55 -41.78 -13.23
N PHE A 19 9.83 -41.70 -12.84
CA PHE A 19 10.56 -42.85 -12.30
C PHE A 19 10.01 -43.30 -10.95
N ILE A 20 9.67 -42.37 -10.04
CA ILE A 20 9.01 -42.71 -8.76
C ILE A 20 7.68 -43.42 -9.04
N GLY A 21 6.88 -42.92 -9.99
CA GLY A 21 5.65 -43.56 -10.42
C GLY A 21 5.87 -44.97 -10.96
N LYS A 22 6.86 -45.17 -11.83
CA LYS A 22 7.21 -46.49 -12.40
C LYS A 22 7.76 -47.47 -11.36
N ILE A 23 8.59 -46.98 -10.43
CA ILE A 23 9.11 -47.78 -9.31
C ILE A 23 7.96 -48.19 -8.39
N SER A 24 7.02 -47.28 -8.10
CA SER A 24 5.84 -47.58 -7.29
C SER A 24 4.95 -48.62 -7.98
N GLU A 25 4.65 -48.46 -9.27
CA GLU A 25 3.89 -49.41 -10.09
C GLU A 25 4.53 -50.80 -10.09
N THR A 26 5.84 -50.85 -10.32
CA THR A 26 6.61 -52.11 -10.36
C THR A 26 6.73 -52.74 -8.97
N SER A 27 6.93 -51.94 -7.93
CA SER A 27 6.92 -52.43 -6.55
C SER A 27 5.55 -52.99 -6.16
N MET A 28 4.46 -52.38 -6.60
CA MET A 28 3.11 -52.88 -6.36
C MET A 28 2.84 -54.18 -7.13
N SER A 29 3.30 -54.30 -8.38
CA SER A 29 3.12 -55.52 -9.16
C SER A 29 3.93 -56.70 -8.60
N ILE A 30 5.15 -56.46 -8.14
CA ILE A 30 5.98 -57.46 -7.45
C ILE A 30 5.35 -57.88 -6.12
N ARG A 31 4.84 -56.92 -5.33
CA ARG A 31 4.15 -57.24 -4.06
C ARG A 31 2.90 -58.07 -4.27
N LYS A 32 2.08 -57.75 -5.27
CA LYS A 32 0.91 -58.56 -5.65
C LYS A 32 1.29 -59.98 -6.06
N ALA A 33 2.37 -60.15 -6.82
CA ALA A 33 2.86 -61.47 -7.22
C ALA A 33 3.35 -62.30 -6.01
N ASN A 34 4.05 -61.68 -5.07
CA ASN A 34 4.51 -62.37 -3.85
C ASN A 34 3.37 -62.66 -2.88
N ALA A 35 2.38 -61.77 -2.77
CA ALA A 35 1.18 -61.97 -1.94
C ALA A 35 0.36 -63.19 -2.39
N THR A 36 0.31 -63.47 -3.71
CA THR A 36 -0.34 -64.66 -4.26
C THR A 36 0.40 -65.98 -3.97
N GLU A 37 1.71 -65.96 -3.71
CA GLU A 37 2.50 -67.16 -3.38
C GLU A 37 2.51 -67.47 -1.87
N ASP A 38 2.59 -66.44 -1.00
CA ASP A 38 2.68 -66.61 0.46
C ASP A 38 1.33 -66.51 1.21
N GLY A 39 0.22 -66.31 0.49
CA GLY A 39 -1.12 -66.14 1.08
C GLY A 39 -1.36 -64.79 1.76
N GLY A 40 -0.55 -63.77 1.45
CA GLY A 40 -0.77 -62.39 1.88
C GLY A 40 -1.97 -61.77 1.15
N ASP A 41 -2.82 -61.05 1.86
CA ASP A 41 -3.99 -60.40 1.25
C ASP A 41 -3.73 -58.93 0.91
N SER A 42 -4.50 -58.39 -0.04
CA SER A 42 -4.46 -56.99 -0.48
C SER A 42 -4.61 -55.97 0.67
N TYR A 43 -5.05 -56.40 1.85
CA TYR A 43 -5.29 -55.55 3.01
C TYR A 43 -3.99 -55.23 3.77
N ASP A 44 -3.03 -56.16 3.83
CA ASP A 44 -1.73 -55.92 4.47
C ASP A 44 -0.90 -54.89 3.68
N ASP A 45 -0.99 -54.90 2.34
CA ASP A 45 -0.38 -53.88 1.47
C ASP A 45 -1.00 -52.49 1.69
N MET A 46 -2.31 -52.40 1.89
CA MET A 46 -3.00 -51.12 2.16
C MET A 46 -2.63 -50.54 3.53
N GLU A 47 -2.52 -51.37 4.58
CA GLU A 47 -2.06 -50.94 5.90
C GLU A 47 -0.59 -50.50 5.87
N TYR A 48 0.27 -51.22 5.15
CA TYR A 48 1.66 -50.83 4.96
C TYR A 48 1.78 -49.44 4.30
N VAL A 49 1.12 -49.23 3.16
CA VAL A 49 1.15 -47.94 2.44
C VAL A 49 0.55 -46.82 3.29
N SER A 50 -0.55 -47.09 4.01
CA SER A 50 -1.19 -46.12 4.90
C SER A 50 -0.32 -45.72 6.09
N ASN A 51 0.46 -46.66 6.64
CA ASN A 51 1.43 -46.37 7.69
C ASN A 51 2.55 -45.46 7.17
N ILE A 52 3.11 -45.75 5.99
CA ILE A 52 4.12 -44.88 5.35
C ILE A 52 3.55 -43.48 5.13
N ASN A 53 2.38 -43.36 4.50
CA ASN A 53 1.75 -42.06 4.26
C ASN A 53 1.46 -41.31 5.56
N GLY A 54 1.07 -42.02 6.62
CA GLY A 54 0.90 -41.44 7.96
C GLY A 54 2.20 -40.80 8.47
N TYR A 55 3.32 -41.54 8.47
CA TYR A 55 4.60 -40.98 8.93
C TYR A 55 5.12 -39.86 8.02
N LEU A 56 4.97 -40.00 6.70
CA LEU A 56 5.31 -38.94 5.74
C LEU A 56 4.48 -37.67 5.97
N SER A 57 3.19 -37.81 6.31
CA SER A 57 2.33 -36.67 6.62
C SER A 57 2.76 -35.91 7.88
N LEU A 58 3.26 -36.61 8.91
CA LEU A 58 3.83 -35.98 10.09
C LEU A 58 5.16 -35.28 9.78
N ALA A 59 6.03 -35.94 9.00
CA ALA A 59 7.29 -35.32 8.54
C ALA A 59 7.01 -34.06 7.71
N PHE A 60 6.01 -34.13 6.82
CA PHE A 60 5.54 -32.98 6.05
C PHE A 60 5.00 -31.88 6.96
N MET A 61 4.16 -32.19 7.95
CA MET A 61 3.65 -31.20 8.91
C MET A 61 4.78 -30.45 9.59
N VAL A 62 5.77 -31.18 10.14
CA VAL A 62 6.91 -30.57 10.84
C VAL A 62 7.71 -29.70 9.89
N GLY A 63 8.03 -30.20 8.70
CA GLY A 63 8.76 -29.42 7.69
C GLY A 63 7.99 -28.18 7.23
N PHE A 64 6.69 -28.32 6.96
CA PHE A 64 5.80 -27.24 6.53
C PHE A 64 5.71 -26.15 7.60
N LEU A 65 5.37 -26.52 8.85
CA LEU A 65 5.25 -25.55 9.94
C LEU A 65 6.60 -24.88 10.26
N PHE A 66 7.70 -25.64 10.21
CA PHE A 66 9.04 -25.09 10.36
C PHE A 66 9.37 -24.09 9.25
N LEU A 67 9.11 -24.43 7.98
CA LEU A 67 9.38 -23.54 6.84
C LEU A 67 8.48 -22.30 6.87
N SER A 68 7.21 -22.42 7.26
CA SER A 68 6.31 -21.28 7.45
C SER A 68 6.82 -20.34 8.55
N PHE A 69 7.25 -20.90 9.69
CA PHE A 69 7.82 -20.12 10.79
C PHE A 69 9.15 -19.46 10.40
N TYR A 70 10.06 -20.23 9.81
CA TYR A 70 11.34 -19.74 9.30
C TYR A 70 11.15 -18.63 8.26
N GLY A 71 10.25 -18.83 7.29
CA GLY A 71 9.94 -17.85 6.26
C GLY A 71 9.41 -16.56 6.87
N THR A 72 8.49 -16.66 7.84
CA THR A 72 8.01 -15.51 8.59
C THR A 72 9.17 -14.74 9.21
N LEU A 73 10.04 -15.40 9.98
CA LEU A 73 11.18 -14.74 10.64
C LEU A 73 12.20 -14.17 9.64
N HIS A 74 12.42 -14.85 8.51
CA HIS A 74 13.36 -14.42 7.49
C HIS A 74 12.91 -13.17 6.74
N TYR A 75 11.60 -13.05 6.48
CA TYR A 75 11.04 -11.90 5.76
C TYR A 75 10.54 -10.79 6.69
N LEU A 76 10.36 -11.04 7.99
CA LEU A 76 9.90 -10.06 8.96
C LEU A 76 10.70 -8.74 8.95
N PRO A 77 12.05 -8.74 8.81
CA PRO A 77 12.82 -7.50 8.73
C PRO A 77 12.60 -6.70 7.43
N ARG A 78 12.14 -7.37 6.35
CA ARG A 78 11.85 -6.76 5.05
C ARG A 78 10.41 -6.25 4.93
N MET A 79 9.51 -6.75 5.78
CA MET A 79 8.18 -6.16 5.88
C MET A 79 8.32 -4.71 6.33
N ILE A 80 7.40 -3.86 5.87
CA ILE A 80 7.45 -2.40 6.08
C ILE A 80 7.85 -2.11 7.53
N PRO A 81 8.79 -1.17 7.79
CA PRO A 81 9.36 -0.98 9.12
C PRO A 81 8.30 -0.99 10.21
N LYS A 82 8.61 -1.62 11.34
CA LYS A 82 7.73 -1.82 12.51
C LYS A 82 7.18 -0.52 13.12
N LEU A 83 7.54 0.62 12.55
CA LEU A 83 7.20 1.94 13.03
C LEU A 83 6.49 2.72 11.93
N ALA A 84 5.16 2.68 11.96
CA ALA A 84 4.37 3.59 11.16
C ALA A 84 4.65 5.04 11.59
N ASN A 85 4.91 5.92 10.62
CA ASN A 85 5.17 7.34 10.83
C ASN A 85 3.88 8.18 10.96
N SER A 86 2.77 7.58 11.39
CA SER A 86 1.55 8.31 11.70
C SER A 86 0.84 7.69 12.90
N ILE A 87 0.08 8.51 13.65
CA ILE A 87 -0.72 8.03 14.79
C ILE A 87 -1.69 6.92 14.32
N HIS A 88 -2.43 7.16 13.24
CA HIS A 88 -3.37 6.19 12.68
C HIS A 88 -2.67 4.90 12.22
N GLY A 89 -1.47 5.02 11.63
CA GLY A 89 -0.71 3.88 11.17
C GLY A 89 -0.21 2.97 12.29
N GLN A 90 0.08 3.53 13.47
CA GLN A 90 0.43 2.73 14.64
C GLN A 90 -0.76 1.89 15.13
N GLU A 91 -1.98 2.45 15.11
CA GLU A 91 -3.19 1.69 15.44
C GLU A 91 -3.48 0.60 14.40
N LEU A 92 -3.29 0.88 13.12
CA LEU A 92 -3.39 -0.12 12.05
C LEU A 92 -2.39 -1.26 12.22
N ASP A 93 -1.12 -0.96 12.55
CA ASP A 93 -0.10 -1.98 12.81
C ASP A 93 -0.48 -2.84 14.04
N LYS A 94 -1.02 -2.25 15.12
CA LYS A 94 -1.53 -3.00 16.28
C LYS A 94 -2.70 -3.92 15.92
N MET A 95 -3.64 -3.46 15.12
CA MET A 95 -4.78 -4.26 14.64
C MET A 95 -4.34 -5.40 13.73
N PHE A 96 -3.39 -5.12 12.83
CA PHE A 96 -2.79 -6.12 11.98
C PHE A 96 -2.11 -7.21 12.81
N LEU A 97 -1.25 -6.84 13.76
CA LEU A 97 -0.55 -7.80 14.63
C LEU A 97 -1.54 -8.62 15.47
N ARG A 98 -2.59 -8.01 16.01
CA ARG A 98 -3.65 -8.72 16.73
C ARG A 98 -4.32 -9.78 15.86
N THR A 99 -4.74 -9.40 14.65
CA THR A 99 -5.37 -10.31 13.69
C THR A 99 -4.41 -11.41 13.26
N TYR A 100 -3.15 -11.05 13.01
CA TYR A 100 -2.09 -11.96 12.63
C TYR A 100 -1.87 -13.02 13.72
N TYR A 101 -1.72 -12.65 15.00
CA TYR A 101 -1.50 -13.65 16.06
C TYR A 101 -2.70 -14.56 16.29
N ILE A 102 -3.94 -14.03 16.20
CA ILE A 102 -5.16 -14.84 16.29
C ILE A 102 -5.21 -15.87 15.16
N THR A 103 -5.05 -15.40 13.92
CA THR A 103 -5.13 -16.27 12.72
C THR A 103 -3.95 -17.25 12.64
N ALA A 104 -2.74 -16.84 13.00
CA ALA A 104 -1.56 -17.71 13.06
C ALA A 104 -1.72 -18.83 14.10
N SER A 105 -2.32 -18.53 15.25
CA SER A 105 -2.61 -19.53 16.29
C SER A 105 -3.62 -20.58 15.80
N ILE A 106 -4.71 -20.12 15.16
CA ILE A 106 -5.72 -21.01 14.55
C ILE A 106 -5.10 -21.85 13.43
N PHE A 107 -4.28 -21.23 12.58
CA PHE A 107 -3.53 -21.91 11.53
C PHE A 107 -2.67 -23.03 12.11
N LEU A 108 -1.89 -22.77 13.16
CA LEU A 108 -1.05 -23.77 13.81
C LEU A 108 -1.89 -24.93 14.37
N ILE A 109 -2.93 -24.61 15.15
CA ILE A 109 -3.79 -25.61 15.80
C ILE A 109 -4.47 -26.49 14.75
N THR A 110 -5.08 -25.89 13.73
CA THR A 110 -5.83 -26.61 12.70
C THR A 110 -4.92 -27.51 11.87
N HIS A 111 -3.71 -27.07 11.52
CA HIS A 111 -2.74 -27.91 10.81
C HIS A 111 -2.26 -29.07 11.68
N VAL A 112 -1.91 -28.83 12.95
CA VAL A 112 -1.52 -29.90 13.86
C VAL A 112 -2.65 -30.92 14.03
N VAL A 113 -3.88 -30.46 14.24
CA VAL A 113 -5.06 -31.34 14.36
C VAL A 113 -5.30 -32.12 13.07
N LEU A 114 -5.21 -31.48 11.91
CA LEU A 114 -5.41 -32.13 10.61
C LEU A 114 -4.41 -33.27 10.39
N PHE A 115 -3.11 -33.01 10.54
CA PHE A 115 -2.08 -34.02 10.31
C PHE A 115 -2.06 -35.08 11.42
N ALA A 116 -2.34 -34.70 12.67
CA ALA A 116 -2.54 -35.66 13.76
C ALA A 116 -3.75 -36.56 13.47
N PHE A 117 -4.84 -36.03 12.93
CA PHE A 117 -6.02 -36.80 12.55
C PHE A 117 -5.69 -37.81 11.44
N VAL A 118 -5.04 -37.37 10.36
CA VAL A 118 -4.58 -38.25 9.27
C VAL A 118 -3.68 -39.36 9.80
N PHE A 119 -2.73 -39.04 10.69
CA PHE A 119 -1.87 -40.04 11.28
C PHE A 119 -2.61 -40.99 12.22
N MET A 120 -3.42 -40.47 13.15
CA MET A 120 -4.12 -41.26 14.16
C MET A 120 -5.15 -42.19 13.53
N TYR A 121 -5.86 -41.73 12.50
CA TYR A 121 -6.97 -42.44 11.85
C TYR A 121 -6.59 -43.08 10.50
N ARG A 122 -5.30 -43.16 10.17
CA ARG A 122 -4.81 -43.98 9.04
C ARG A 122 -5.33 -45.41 9.11
N TYR A 123 -5.47 -46.04 7.94
CA TYR A 123 -5.99 -47.39 7.81
C TYR A 123 -5.21 -48.40 8.66
N LYS A 124 -5.95 -49.22 9.41
CA LYS A 124 -5.44 -50.39 10.14
C LYS A 124 -6.45 -51.53 9.97
N ARG A 125 -5.99 -52.72 9.62
CA ARG A 125 -6.82 -53.89 9.29
C ARG A 125 -7.86 -54.20 10.36
N ASN A 126 -7.44 -54.17 11.63
CA ASN A 126 -8.29 -54.52 12.77
C ASN A 126 -9.06 -53.33 13.36
N ARG A 127 -9.07 -52.16 12.70
CA ARG A 127 -9.79 -50.98 13.16
C ARG A 127 -10.99 -50.72 12.27
N LYS A 128 -12.19 -50.80 12.86
CA LYS A 128 -13.42 -50.39 12.18
C LYS A 128 -13.57 -48.88 12.29
N ALA A 129 -13.97 -48.24 11.19
CA ALA A 129 -14.32 -46.83 11.19
C ALA A 129 -15.54 -46.61 12.11
N TYR A 130 -15.46 -45.62 12.97
CA TYR A 130 -16.59 -45.19 13.77
C TYR A 130 -17.47 -44.26 12.92
N PHE A 131 -18.72 -44.65 12.70
CA PHE A 131 -19.67 -43.80 12.00
C PHE A 131 -20.25 -42.75 12.96
N PHE A 132 -19.93 -41.49 12.69
CA PHE A 132 -20.38 -40.34 13.46
C PHE A 132 -20.98 -39.33 12.49
N SER A 133 -22.30 -39.16 12.49
CA SER A 133 -22.97 -38.34 11.47
C SER A 133 -23.06 -36.87 11.84
N HIS A 134 -23.20 -36.53 13.12
CA HIS A 134 -23.35 -35.14 13.58
C HIS A 134 -23.08 -34.99 15.08
N SER A 135 -22.88 -33.76 15.50
CA SER A 135 -22.82 -33.38 16.91
C SER A 135 -23.23 -31.93 17.08
N ASN A 136 -24.45 -31.73 17.55
CA ASN A 136 -24.96 -30.38 17.80
C ASN A 136 -24.03 -29.60 18.76
N THR A 137 -23.43 -30.28 19.74
CA THR A 137 -22.48 -29.65 20.67
C THR A 137 -21.22 -29.15 19.97
N LEU A 138 -20.59 -29.96 19.10
CA LEU A 138 -19.40 -29.53 18.35
C LEU A 138 -19.75 -28.44 17.34
N GLU A 139 -20.90 -28.58 16.69
CA GLU A 139 -21.44 -27.60 15.76
C GLU A 139 -21.63 -26.23 16.42
N ILE A 140 -22.24 -26.20 17.61
CA ILE A 140 -22.39 -24.97 18.39
C ILE A 140 -21.02 -24.39 18.75
N ILE A 141 -20.05 -25.22 19.18
CA ILE A 141 -18.72 -24.74 19.57
C ILE A 141 -17.99 -24.08 18.39
N TRP A 142 -17.90 -24.78 17.25
CA TRP A 142 -17.15 -24.27 16.09
C TRP A 142 -17.87 -23.17 15.34
N THR A 143 -19.16 -22.93 15.58
CA THR A 143 -19.88 -21.78 15.03
C THR A 143 -19.78 -20.58 15.96
N THR A 144 -19.92 -20.80 17.28
CA THR A 144 -19.92 -19.73 18.29
C THR A 144 -18.54 -19.12 18.45
N ILE A 145 -17.47 -19.92 18.51
CA ILE A 145 -16.10 -19.41 18.70
C ILE A 145 -15.70 -18.46 17.56
N PRO A 146 -15.81 -18.83 16.26
CA PRO A 146 -15.53 -17.91 15.17
C PRO A 146 -16.46 -16.70 15.14
N ALA A 147 -17.74 -16.86 15.47
CA ALA A 147 -18.67 -15.74 15.53
C ALA A 147 -18.24 -14.69 16.56
N ILE A 148 -17.85 -15.11 17.78
CA ILE A 148 -17.34 -14.22 18.82
C ILE A 148 -16.02 -13.57 18.38
N ALA A 149 -15.09 -14.33 17.82
CA ALA A 149 -13.81 -13.81 17.36
C ALA A 149 -13.99 -12.75 16.26
N MET A 150 -14.85 -13.02 15.28
CA MET A 150 -15.19 -12.08 14.22
C MET A 150 -15.90 -10.84 14.77
N ALA A 151 -16.86 -10.99 15.67
CA ALA A 151 -17.54 -9.86 16.31
C ALA A 151 -16.55 -8.94 17.04
N TYR A 152 -15.59 -9.52 17.77
CA TYR A 152 -14.52 -8.77 18.42
C TYR A 152 -13.63 -8.02 17.41
N LEU A 153 -13.16 -8.69 16.36
CA LEU A 153 -12.32 -8.06 15.33
C LEU A 153 -13.06 -6.92 14.61
N VAL A 154 -14.30 -7.16 14.19
CA VAL A 154 -15.15 -6.15 13.52
C VAL A 154 -15.42 -4.97 14.42
N TYR A 155 -15.77 -5.20 15.69
CA TYR A 155 -16.00 -4.12 16.66
C TYR A 155 -14.77 -3.23 16.80
N THR A 156 -13.59 -3.82 17.01
CA THR A 156 -12.36 -3.04 17.14
C THR A 156 -11.96 -2.35 15.83
N GLY A 157 -12.30 -2.94 14.68
CA GLY A 157 -12.02 -2.35 13.37
C GLY A 157 -12.91 -1.17 13.02
N ILE A 158 -14.19 -1.21 13.41
CA ILE A 158 -15.11 -0.08 13.19
C ILE A 158 -14.68 1.14 14.01
N ILE A 159 -14.22 0.95 15.25
CA ILE A 159 -13.70 2.06 16.08
C ILE A 159 -12.53 2.74 15.38
N ALA A 160 -11.50 1.98 15.01
CA ALA A 160 -10.33 2.53 14.32
C ALA A 160 -10.67 3.18 12.96
N TRP A 161 -11.64 2.60 12.23
CA TRP A 161 -12.12 3.18 10.98
C TRP A 161 -12.81 4.54 11.20
N ASN A 162 -13.69 4.64 12.21
CA ASN A 162 -14.38 5.88 12.54
C ASN A 162 -13.41 6.98 13.00
N GLU A 163 -12.43 6.65 13.82
CA GLU A 163 -11.39 7.59 14.29
C GLU A 163 -10.54 8.10 13.12
N THR A 164 -10.19 7.22 12.18
CA THR A 164 -9.35 7.58 11.02
C THR A 164 -10.11 8.39 9.97
N PHE A 165 -11.35 8.02 9.67
CA PHE A 165 -12.14 8.60 8.57
C PHE A 165 -13.27 9.53 9.02
N THR A 166 -13.26 9.95 10.29
CA THR A 166 -14.18 11.01 10.75
C THR A 166 -13.99 12.28 9.92
N LYS A 167 -15.09 12.98 9.62
CA LYS A 167 -15.08 14.26 8.88
C LYS A 167 -14.65 15.45 9.74
N ASP A 168 -14.42 15.24 11.03
CA ASP A 168 -14.00 16.29 11.95
C ASP A 168 -12.52 16.66 11.74
N ASN A 169 -12.27 17.83 11.17
CA ASN A 169 -10.93 18.36 10.93
C ASN A 169 -10.37 19.18 12.11
N SER A 170 -11.04 19.13 13.27
CA SER A 170 -10.56 19.81 14.48
C SER A 170 -9.38 19.10 15.14
N PHE A 171 -9.21 17.78 14.97
CA PHE A 171 -8.21 16.99 15.71
C PHE A 171 -8.30 17.13 17.25
N THR A 172 -9.43 17.60 17.78
CA THR A 172 -9.69 17.79 19.22
C THR A 172 -9.50 16.48 20.00
N GLU A 173 -9.80 15.34 19.37
CA GLU A 173 -9.56 14.01 19.94
C GLU A 173 -8.08 13.74 20.27
N TYR A 174 -7.15 14.30 19.49
CA TYR A 174 -5.71 14.08 19.65
C TYR A 174 -5.03 15.12 20.54
N PHE A 175 -5.47 16.38 20.47
CA PHE A 175 -4.78 17.50 21.12
C PHE A 175 -5.62 18.21 22.20
N GLY A 176 -6.90 17.85 22.38
CA GLY A 176 -7.82 18.56 23.28
C GLY A 176 -8.42 19.81 22.62
N GLU A 177 -9.22 20.60 23.36
CA GLU A 177 -9.89 21.79 22.81
C GLU A 177 -8.91 22.93 22.50
N ASP A 178 -7.83 23.05 23.29
CA ASP A 178 -6.82 24.11 23.14
C ASP A 178 -5.57 23.56 22.45
N HIS A 179 -5.55 23.65 21.12
CA HIS A 179 -4.45 23.18 20.27
C HIS A 179 -4.13 24.17 19.14
N SER A 180 -4.26 25.48 19.41
CA SER A 180 -3.98 26.52 18.41
C SER A 180 -2.52 26.50 17.91
N ASP A 181 -1.61 25.87 18.66
CA ASP A 181 -0.22 25.64 18.27
C ASP A 181 -0.06 24.49 17.26
N LYS A 182 -1.10 23.66 17.05
CA LYS A 182 -1.12 22.50 16.16
C LYS A 182 -1.99 22.74 14.92
N MET A 183 -1.81 23.88 14.28
CA MET A 183 -2.52 24.18 13.03
C MET A 183 -2.23 23.13 11.95
N PRO A 184 -3.27 22.64 11.25
CA PRO A 184 -3.11 21.62 10.24
C PRO A 184 -2.44 22.17 8.98
N ILE A 185 -1.53 21.39 8.41
CA ILE A 185 -0.99 21.64 7.08
C ILE A 185 -2.01 21.12 6.08
N THR A 186 -2.71 22.06 5.42
CA THR A 186 -3.67 21.74 4.36
C THR A 186 -2.95 21.73 3.02
N MET A 187 -3.30 20.76 2.18
CA MET A 187 -2.78 20.69 0.82
C MET A 187 -3.78 19.98 -0.11
N GLU A 188 -3.60 20.19 -1.40
CA GLU A 188 -4.32 19.46 -2.45
C GLU A 188 -3.36 18.61 -3.27
N VAL A 189 -3.73 17.36 -3.51
CA VAL A 189 -2.97 16.40 -4.33
C VAL A 189 -3.89 15.82 -5.39
N THR A 190 -3.60 16.16 -6.64
CA THR A 190 -4.36 15.66 -7.80
C THR A 190 -3.51 14.71 -8.63
N GLY A 191 -3.96 13.45 -8.76
CA GLY A 191 -3.32 12.45 -9.62
C GLY A 191 -3.65 12.66 -11.11
N TYR A 192 -2.68 12.38 -11.97
CA TYR A 192 -2.86 12.34 -13.43
C TYR A 192 -1.91 11.28 -14.02
N GLN A 193 -2.11 10.86 -15.27
CA GLN A 193 -1.26 9.91 -15.99
C GLN A 193 -0.01 10.65 -16.53
N PHE A 194 1.19 10.49 -15.99
CA PHE A 194 1.57 9.75 -14.78
C PHE A 194 2.36 10.70 -13.85
N GLY A 195 1.70 11.21 -12.81
CA GLY A 195 2.26 12.16 -11.88
C GLY A 195 1.26 12.66 -10.84
N TRP A 196 1.72 13.61 -10.04
CA TRP A 196 0.89 14.28 -9.02
C TRP A 196 1.09 15.78 -9.12
N LYS A 197 -0.01 16.54 -9.19
CA LYS A 197 -0.01 17.98 -8.97
C LYS A 197 -0.25 18.23 -7.49
N VAL A 198 0.64 18.98 -6.87
CA VAL A 198 0.62 19.23 -5.43
C VAL A 198 0.55 20.73 -5.20
N ARG A 199 -0.46 21.17 -4.47
CA ARG A 199 -0.73 22.58 -4.16
C ARG A 199 -0.81 22.79 -2.65
N TYR A 200 -0.11 23.81 -2.15
CA TYR A 200 -0.20 24.29 -0.77
C TYR A 200 -0.76 25.71 -0.74
N PRO A 201 -1.49 26.08 0.32
CA PRO A 201 -1.86 27.47 0.55
C PRO A 201 -0.61 28.34 0.73
N GLY A 202 -0.73 29.62 0.47
CA GLY A 202 0.32 30.60 0.71
C GLY A 202 0.30 31.17 2.12
N ALA A 203 0.44 32.48 2.20
CA ALA A 203 0.49 33.23 3.46
C ALA A 203 -0.90 33.40 4.09
N ASP A 204 -1.97 33.32 3.31
CA ASP A 204 -3.34 33.44 3.81
C ASP A 204 -3.86 32.14 4.49
N GLY A 205 -3.12 31.04 4.31
CA GLY A 205 -3.43 29.72 4.87
C GLY A 205 -4.63 29.01 4.22
N SER A 206 -5.15 29.52 3.10
CA SER A 206 -6.29 28.99 2.35
C SER A 206 -5.87 28.61 0.94
N LEU A 207 -6.55 27.61 0.36
CA LEU A 207 -6.33 27.24 -1.04
C LEU A 207 -7.37 27.98 -1.89
N GLY A 208 -6.92 28.52 -3.02
CA GLY A 208 -7.82 29.08 -4.02
C GLY A 208 -8.86 28.06 -4.53
N ASN A 209 -10.06 28.55 -4.84
CA ASN A 209 -11.16 27.72 -5.32
C ASN A 209 -10.83 27.07 -6.68
N ARG A 210 -11.48 25.93 -6.92
CA ARG A 210 -11.46 25.25 -8.21
C ARG A 210 -12.84 25.31 -8.85
N VAL A 211 -12.90 25.81 -10.07
CA VAL A 211 -14.08 25.85 -10.91
C VAL A 211 -13.83 24.94 -12.12
N ILE A 212 -14.58 23.86 -12.19
CA ILE A 212 -14.41 22.83 -13.23
C ILE A 212 -15.42 23.09 -14.34
N ASP A 213 -15.09 24.01 -15.24
CA ASP A 213 -15.86 24.34 -16.44
C ASP A 213 -14.93 24.64 -17.64
N ASP A 214 -15.55 24.94 -18.79
CA ASP A 214 -14.82 25.20 -20.04
C ASP A 214 -14.05 26.52 -19.99
N GLU A 215 -14.62 27.54 -19.32
CA GLU A 215 -14.06 28.88 -19.19
C GLU A 215 -12.72 28.86 -18.45
N HIS A 216 -12.70 28.25 -17.26
CA HIS A 216 -11.51 28.23 -16.39
C HIS A 216 -10.41 27.30 -16.90
N ILE A 217 -10.74 26.30 -17.72
CA ILE A 217 -9.77 25.29 -18.17
C ILE A 217 -9.34 25.55 -19.63
N ASN A 218 -10.28 25.53 -20.57
CA ASN A 218 -9.99 25.56 -22.00
C ASN A 218 -9.93 26.99 -22.55
N GLU A 219 -10.88 27.86 -22.18
CA GLU A 219 -10.88 29.26 -22.65
C GLU A 219 -9.73 30.06 -22.01
N PHE A 220 -9.42 29.78 -20.75
CA PHE A 220 -8.23 30.33 -20.09
C PHE A 220 -6.94 29.99 -20.86
N TYR A 221 -6.78 28.73 -21.28
CA TYR A 221 -5.65 28.34 -22.13
C TYR A 221 -5.71 29.02 -23.50
N ALA A 222 -6.89 29.11 -24.13
CA ALA A 222 -7.03 29.76 -25.43
C ALA A 222 -6.69 31.26 -25.39
N THR A 223 -6.98 31.93 -24.27
CA THR A 223 -6.76 33.37 -24.09
C THR A 223 -5.31 33.67 -23.70
N TYR A 224 -4.79 32.97 -22.69
CA TYR A 224 -3.49 33.30 -22.09
C TYR A 224 -2.36 32.35 -22.50
N SER A 225 -2.65 31.36 -23.36
CA SER A 225 -1.70 30.30 -23.74
C SER A 225 -1.10 29.55 -22.53
N LEU A 226 -1.83 29.51 -21.41
CA LEU A 226 -1.37 28.96 -20.14
C LEU A 226 -2.29 27.82 -19.67
N PRO A 227 -1.78 26.60 -19.44
CA PRO A 227 -2.61 25.49 -18.99
C PRO A 227 -3.17 25.70 -17.58
N ASN A 228 -4.48 25.51 -17.40
CA ASN A 228 -5.14 25.51 -16.09
C ASN A 228 -5.92 24.21 -15.85
N GLU A 229 -5.23 23.07 -15.93
CA GLU A 229 -5.85 21.73 -15.87
C GLU A 229 -6.59 21.45 -14.55
N LEU A 230 -6.22 22.15 -13.46
CA LEU A 230 -6.92 22.03 -12.19
C LEU A 230 -8.20 22.90 -12.15
N GLY A 231 -8.36 23.85 -13.07
CA GLY A 231 -9.46 24.82 -13.05
C GLY A 231 -9.37 25.74 -11.83
N VAL A 232 -8.18 26.22 -11.48
CA VAL A 232 -8.04 27.19 -10.39
C VAL A 232 -8.62 28.53 -10.84
N ASP A 233 -9.42 29.16 -9.99
CA ASP A 233 -9.98 30.48 -10.28
C ASP A 233 -8.93 31.57 -10.01
N TRP A 234 -8.27 32.02 -11.07
CA TRP A 234 -7.21 33.03 -11.01
C TRP A 234 -7.73 34.47 -11.12
N GLN A 235 -8.97 34.68 -11.57
CA GLN A 235 -9.48 36.00 -11.92
C GLN A 235 -10.41 36.54 -10.83
N ASP A 236 -11.36 35.71 -10.39
CA ASP A 236 -12.41 36.11 -9.46
C ASP A 236 -12.11 35.71 -8.00
N ASP A 237 -11.09 34.88 -7.78
CA ASP A 237 -10.64 34.45 -6.46
C ASP A 237 -9.19 34.86 -6.15
N SER A 238 -9.02 35.94 -5.39
CA SER A 238 -7.70 36.42 -4.96
C SER A 238 -6.98 35.48 -3.99
N THR A 239 -7.67 34.52 -3.36
CA THR A 239 -7.03 33.52 -2.48
C THR A 239 -6.23 32.48 -3.27
N SER A 240 -6.39 32.41 -4.59
CA SER A 240 -5.51 31.59 -5.43
C SER A 240 -4.15 32.23 -5.67
N HIS A 241 -3.99 33.54 -5.49
CA HIS A 241 -2.80 34.27 -5.95
C HIS A 241 -1.54 33.95 -5.14
N ASP A 242 -1.67 33.36 -3.95
CA ASP A 242 -0.56 32.93 -3.12
C ASP A 242 -0.36 31.39 -3.11
N ASP A 243 -1.16 30.64 -3.88
CA ASP A 243 -1.05 29.18 -3.98
C ASP A 243 0.33 28.75 -4.51
N LEU A 244 0.91 27.75 -3.83
CA LEU A 244 2.23 27.21 -4.11
C LEU A 244 2.12 25.85 -4.78
N PHE A 245 2.70 25.72 -5.98
CA PHE A 245 2.77 24.45 -6.72
C PHE A 245 4.13 23.79 -6.55
N VAL A 246 4.15 22.48 -6.27
CA VAL A 246 5.37 21.75 -5.91
C VAL A 246 5.59 20.50 -6.74
N ASP A 247 6.70 20.47 -7.47
CA ASP A 247 6.98 19.39 -8.44
C ASP A 247 7.77 18.21 -7.87
N ASP A 248 8.61 18.40 -6.84
CA ASP A 248 9.55 17.32 -6.48
C ASP A 248 9.20 16.59 -5.18
N THR A 249 8.69 17.28 -4.17
CA THR A 249 8.62 16.74 -2.80
C THR A 249 7.39 17.21 -2.06
N VAL A 250 6.63 16.26 -1.52
CA VAL A 250 5.52 16.52 -0.61
C VAL A 250 6.08 16.74 0.79
N ARG A 251 5.54 17.72 1.54
CA ARG A 251 6.13 18.23 2.77
C ARG A 251 5.09 18.24 3.89
N PHE A 252 5.49 17.70 5.03
CA PHE A 252 4.72 17.70 6.27
C PHE A 252 5.60 18.13 7.43
N VAL A 253 5.01 18.28 8.62
CA VAL A 253 5.75 18.57 9.85
C VAL A 253 5.37 17.56 10.91
N LYS A 254 6.38 17.08 11.63
CA LYS A 254 6.21 16.16 12.76
C LYS A 254 5.26 16.74 13.80
N GLY A 255 4.30 15.95 14.25
CA GLY A 255 3.37 16.30 15.33
C GLY A 255 2.33 17.36 14.96
N HIS A 256 2.31 17.83 13.71
CA HIS A 256 1.27 18.71 13.19
C HIS A 256 0.31 17.92 12.30
N PRO A 257 -1.01 18.12 12.42
CA PRO A 257 -1.95 17.45 11.55
C PRO A 257 -1.74 17.83 10.09
N ALA A 258 -1.98 16.88 9.19
CA ALA A 258 -2.02 17.09 7.76
C ALA A 258 -3.43 16.80 7.25
N ILE A 259 -3.96 17.69 6.42
CA ILE A 259 -5.22 17.52 5.70
C ILE A 259 -4.89 17.52 4.21
N VAL A 260 -5.06 16.36 3.57
CA VAL A 260 -4.76 16.18 2.15
C VAL A 260 -6.07 16.00 1.40
N ASN A 261 -6.46 17.02 0.64
CA ASN A 261 -7.57 16.92 -0.31
C ASN A 261 -7.05 16.19 -1.55
N VAL A 262 -7.67 15.06 -1.89
CA VAL A 262 -7.21 14.21 -2.98
C VAL A 262 -8.22 14.15 -4.10
N GLY A 263 -7.73 14.23 -5.33
CA GLY A 263 -8.53 14.17 -6.54
C GLY A 263 -7.75 13.58 -7.71
N ALA A 264 -8.39 13.44 -8.86
CA ALA A 264 -7.76 13.00 -10.10
C ALA A 264 -8.29 13.78 -11.31
N LEU A 265 -7.43 13.99 -12.31
CA LEU A 265 -7.81 14.64 -13.57
C LEU A 265 -8.41 13.67 -14.59
N ASP A 266 -7.95 12.41 -14.60
CA ASP A 266 -8.21 11.48 -15.68
C ASP A 266 -8.85 10.17 -15.22
N VAL A 267 -8.07 9.25 -14.67
CA VAL A 267 -8.49 7.92 -14.22
C VAL A 267 -8.38 7.81 -12.70
N LEU A 268 -8.75 6.64 -12.16
CA LEU A 268 -8.51 6.36 -10.75
C LEU A 268 -7.01 6.32 -10.46
N HIS A 269 -6.59 7.04 -9.43
CA HIS A 269 -5.30 6.90 -8.76
C HIS A 269 -5.54 6.61 -7.28
N SER A 270 -4.48 6.41 -6.50
CA SER A 270 -4.63 6.31 -5.04
C SER A 270 -3.41 6.85 -4.34
N PHE A 271 -3.63 7.93 -3.57
CA PHE A 271 -2.62 8.56 -2.74
C PHE A 271 -2.22 7.60 -1.64
N TYR A 272 -0.97 7.12 -1.66
CA TYR A 272 -0.46 6.21 -0.66
C TYR A 272 0.87 6.66 -0.09
N LEU A 273 0.93 6.76 1.23
CA LEU A 273 2.14 6.97 2.01
C LEU A 273 2.47 5.67 2.76
N PRO A 274 3.31 4.77 2.20
CA PRO A 274 3.48 3.42 2.73
C PRO A 274 3.93 3.39 4.19
N HIS A 275 4.93 4.21 4.52
CA HIS A 275 5.50 4.30 5.86
C HIS A 275 4.55 4.93 6.88
N PHE A 276 3.47 5.58 6.43
CA PHE A 276 2.46 6.19 7.28
C PHE A 276 1.22 5.31 7.43
N ARG A 277 1.05 4.27 6.59
CA ARG A 277 -0.16 3.44 6.46
C ARG A 277 -1.41 4.23 6.06
N ILE A 278 -1.20 5.30 5.29
CA ILE A 278 -2.26 6.22 4.88
C ILE A 278 -2.51 6.02 3.39
N LYS A 279 -3.75 5.68 3.04
CA LYS A 279 -4.19 5.45 1.66
C LYS A 279 -5.55 6.08 1.42
N MET A 280 -5.71 6.83 0.34
CA MET A 280 -7.01 7.31 -0.12
C MET A 280 -7.07 7.34 -1.64
N ASP A 281 -8.18 6.87 -2.19
CA ASP A 281 -8.36 6.82 -3.63
C ASP A 281 -8.68 8.22 -4.19
N CYS A 282 -8.01 8.53 -5.29
CA CYS A 282 -8.15 9.75 -6.06
C CYS A 282 -9.16 9.47 -7.17
N VAL A 283 -10.39 9.97 -7.00
CA VAL A 283 -11.50 9.65 -7.89
C VAL A 283 -11.87 10.88 -8.73
N PRO A 284 -11.83 10.80 -10.08
CA PRO A 284 -12.25 11.91 -10.92
C PRO A 284 -13.68 12.37 -10.59
N GLY A 285 -13.85 13.68 -10.38
CA GLY A 285 -15.14 14.29 -10.06
C GLY A 285 -15.71 14.00 -8.67
N THR A 286 -15.00 13.26 -7.80
CA THR A 286 -15.43 13.02 -6.42
C THR A 286 -14.39 13.56 -5.44
N PRO A 287 -14.70 14.64 -4.70
CA PRO A 287 -13.81 15.15 -3.66
C PRO A 287 -13.60 14.09 -2.58
N ASN A 288 -12.34 13.76 -2.33
CA ASN A 288 -11.93 12.91 -1.21
C ASN A 288 -10.91 13.65 -0.35
N GLN A 289 -10.78 13.22 0.90
CA GLN A 289 -9.83 13.79 1.83
C GLN A 289 -9.26 12.70 2.71
N ILE A 290 -7.98 12.80 3.01
CA ILE A 290 -7.35 12.01 4.05
C ILE A 290 -6.59 12.90 5.01
N LYS A 291 -6.62 12.53 6.28
CA LYS A 291 -5.95 13.25 7.35
C LYS A 291 -5.10 12.32 8.18
N PHE A 292 -4.00 12.84 8.71
CA PHE A 292 -3.11 12.10 9.58
C PHE A 292 -2.16 13.04 10.33
N ILE A 293 -1.51 12.53 11.37
CA ILE A 293 -0.50 13.27 12.13
C ILE A 293 0.83 12.50 12.01
N PRO A 294 1.85 13.07 11.35
CA PRO A 294 3.20 12.51 11.31
C PRO A 294 3.82 12.41 12.71
N LEU A 295 4.59 11.36 12.99
CA LEU A 295 5.17 11.13 14.32
C LEU A 295 6.66 11.44 14.44
N TYR A 296 7.39 11.30 13.34
CA TYR A 296 8.84 11.45 13.25
C TYR A 296 9.18 12.31 12.04
N SER A 297 10.19 13.17 12.20
CA SER A 297 10.81 13.84 11.05
C SER A 297 11.54 12.81 10.18
N THR A 298 11.89 13.21 8.95
CA THR A 298 12.67 12.34 8.06
C THR A 298 14.01 11.97 8.70
N GLU A 299 14.68 12.91 9.35
CA GLU A 299 15.95 12.73 10.05
C GLU A 299 15.82 11.74 11.22
N GLU A 300 14.84 11.94 12.10
CA GLU A 300 14.59 11.03 13.22
C GLU A 300 14.25 9.62 12.74
N TYR A 301 13.45 9.50 11.69
CA TYR A 301 13.11 8.19 11.14
C TYR A 301 14.34 7.47 10.62
N ARG A 302 15.25 8.17 9.91
CA ARG A 302 16.55 7.60 9.51
C ARG A 302 17.38 7.15 10.70
N GLU A 303 17.39 7.92 11.80
CA GLU A 303 18.08 7.54 13.03
C GLU A 303 17.50 6.26 13.63
N VAL A 304 16.16 6.12 13.64
CA VAL A 304 15.51 4.87 14.05
C VAL A 304 15.91 3.71 13.16
N LEU A 305 15.85 3.89 11.83
CA LEU A 305 16.23 2.84 10.88
C LEU A 305 17.70 2.44 11.04
N SER A 306 18.59 3.38 11.37
CA SER A 306 20.02 3.09 11.59
C SER A 306 20.26 2.06 12.71
N LYS A 307 19.31 1.87 13.63
CA LYS A 307 19.42 0.88 14.73
C LYS A 307 19.03 -0.54 14.29
N GLU A 308 18.46 -0.70 13.10
CA GLU A 308 17.98 -1.98 12.58
C GLU A 308 18.97 -2.63 11.62
N ALA A 309 19.27 -3.92 11.82
CA ALA A 309 20.32 -4.64 11.09
C ALA A 309 20.10 -4.65 9.56
N TYR A 310 18.85 -4.82 9.12
CA TYR A 310 18.50 -4.81 7.68
C TYR A 310 18.82 -3.48 7.01
N TRP A 311 18.66 -2.38 7.72
CA TRP A 311 18.83 -1.03 7.18
C TRP A 311 20.29 -0.58 7.17
N GLN A 312 21.16 -1.25 7.92
CA GLN A 312 22.61 -1.09 7.88
C GLN A 312 23.26 -1.73 6.64
N GLU A 313 22.55 -2.64 5.95
CA GLU A 313 23.04 -3.21 4.69
C GLU A 313 23.18 -2.12 3.62
N THR A 314 24.17 -2.28 2.74
CA THR A 314 24.43 -1.35 1.64
C THR A 314 23.29 -1.38 0.62
N ASN A 315 22.84 -0.20 0.18
CA ASN A 315 21.98 -0.05 -0.98
C ASN A 315 22.84 -0.13 -2.25
N GLU A 316 22.55 -1.09 -3.13
CA GLU A 316 23.32 -1.32 -4.36
C GLU A 316 23.33 -0.11 -5.29
N ALA A 317 22.28 0.73 -5.28
CA ALA A 317 22.18 1.89 -6.15
C ALA A 317 23.06 3.07 -5.68
N THR A 318 23.27 3.21 -4.37
CA THR A 318 23.92 4.41 -3.80
C THR A 318 25.28 4.11 -3.15
N GLY A 319 25.58 2.84 -2.86
CA GLY A 319 26.80 2.42 -2.16
C GLY A 319 26.85 2.80 -0.68
N GLN A 320 25.79 3.40 -0.15
CA GLN A 320 25.65 3.81 1.25
C GLN A 320 24.72 2.85 2.02
N PRO A 321 24.74 2.83 3.35
CA PRO A 321 23.73 2.12 4.14
C PRO A 321 22.31 2.55 3.75
N ARG A 322 21.37 1.59 3.66
CA ARG A 322 19.98 1.86 3.22
C ARG A 322 19.31 2.98 4.03
N TRP A 323 19.57 3.06 5.34
CA TRP A 323 18.98 4.08 6.21
C TRP A 323 19.42 5.51 5.85
N GLU A 324 20.64 5.71 5.35
CA GLU A 324 21.17 7.04 5.04
C GLU A 324 20.48 7.63 3.80
N THR A 325 20.22 6.76 2.82
CA THR A 325 19.55 7.13 1.55
C THR A 325 18.03 7.03 1.60
N PHE A 326 17.47 6.68 2.76
CA PHE A 326 16.03 6.50 2.92
C PHE A 326 15.28 7.82 2.72
N ASN A 327 14.23 7.80 1.91
CA ASN A 327 13.26 8.89 1.84
C ASN A 327 11.87 8.28 1.97
N PHE A 328 10.95 9.01 2.60
CA PHE A 328 9.54 8.65 2.48
C PHE A 328 9.10 8.87 1.02
N GLU A 329 8.12 8.09 0.60
CA GLU A 329 7.59 8.15 -0.76
C GLU A 329 6.07 8.34 -0.71
N LEU A 330 5.58 9.10 -1.68
CA LEU A 330 4.22 9.05 -2.18
C LEU A 330 4.21 8.13 -3.39
N ALA A 331 3.41 7.08 -3.32
CA ALA A 331 3.23 6.12 -4.41
C ALA A 331 1.77 6.06 -4.86
N CYS A 332 1.54 5.66 -6.11
CA CYS A 332 0.21 5.30 -6.58
C CYS A 332 -0.09 3.84 -6.23
N THR A 333 -1.30 3.57 -5.74
CA THR A 333 -1.75 2.20 -5.40
C THR A 333 -3.07 1.78 -6.06
N GLU A 334 -3.49 2.50 -7.10
CA GLU A 334 -4.58 2.11 -7.99
C GLU A 334 -4.05 2.04 -9.41
N LEU A 335 -4.35 0.96 -10.14
CA LEU A 335 -3.75 0.73 -11.46
C LEU A 335 -4.24 1.79 -12.44
N CYS A 336 -3.38 2.75 -12.75
CA CYS A 336 -3.70 3.91 -13.57
C CYS A 336 -3.08 3.86 -14.98
N GLY A 337 -2.49 2.73 -15.42
CA GLY A 337 -1.98 2.54 -16.78
C GLY A 337 -0.51 2.13 -16.87
N ALA A 338 0.10 2.33 -18.06
CA ALA A 338 1.41 1.76 -18.43
C ALA A 338 2.59 2.20 -17.55
N SER A 339 2.57 3.44 -17.05
CA SER A 339 3.63 3.98 -16.17
C SER A 339 3.16 4.15 -14.72
N HIS A 340 2.19 3.33 -14.27
CA HIS A 340 1.66 3.33 -12.91
C HIS A 340 2.75 3.30 -11.82
N TRP A 341 3.84 2.58 -12.06
CA TRP A 341 4.97 2.45 -11.12
C TRP A 341 5.88 3.69 -11.05
N ALA A 342 5.84 4.56 -12.06
CA ALA A 342 6.83 5.63 -12.24
C ALA A 342 6.42 6.98 -11.61
N MET A 343 5.17 7.11 -11.16
CA MET A 343 4.62 8.35 -10.61
C MET A 343 4.87 8.50 -9.11
N GLN A 344 6.09 8.24 -8.64
CA GLN A 344 6.44 8.42 -7.24
C GLN A 344 6.89 9.88 -6.98
N LYS A 345 6.60 10.41 -5.79
CA LYS A 345 7.23 11.65 -5.28
C LYS A 345 7.94 11.38 -3.95
N TYR A 346 8.97 12.14 -3.65
CA TYR A 346 9.55 12.12 -2.32
C TYR A 346 8.63 12.80 -1.32
N VAL A 347 8.71 12.37 -0.07
CA VAL A 347 8.00 12.97 1.06
C VAL A 347 9.04 13.37 2.11
N LYS A 348 8.99 14.62 2.54
CA LYS A 348 9.83 15.20 3.58
C LYS A 348 8.96 15.54 4.78
N VAL A 349 9.38 15.12 5.97
CA VAL A 349 8.77 15.55 7.23
C VAL A 349 9.81 16.40 7.97
N TYR A 350 9.49 17.67 8.18
CA TYR A 350 10.33 18.58 8.96
C TYR A 350 10.21 18.33 10.46
N GLU A 351 11.24 18.74 11.21
CA GLU A 351 11.23 18.63 12.67
C GLU A 351 10.31 19.70 13.28
N THR A 352 10.28 20.90 12.69
CA THR A 352 9.54 22.06 13.22
C THR A 352 8.75 22.80 12.14
N MET A 353 7.72 23.55 12.56
CA MET A 353 6.97 24.43 11.67
C MET A 353 7.83 25.57 11.11
N ASP A 354 8.83 26.05 11.86
CA ASP A 354 9.72 27.12 11.41
C ASP A 354 10.51 26.71 10.15
N GLU A 355 10.97 25.45 10.09
CA GLU A 355 11.64 24.90 8.90
C GLU A 355 10.69 24.82 7.70
N PHE A 356 9.44 24.43 7.94
CA PHE A 356 8.41 24.40 6.90
C PHE A 356 8.08 25.80 6.39
N TYR A 357 7.88 26.77 7.28
CA TYR A 357 7.64 28.17 6.90
C TYR A 357 8.85 28.80 6.21
N ALA A 358 10.08 28.47 6.63
CA ALA A 358 11.28 28.92 5.93
C ALA A 358 11.31 28.40 4.48
N TRP A 359 10.89 27.16 4.24
CA TRP A 359 10.73 26.63 2.90
C TRP A 359 9.58 27.31 2.13
N GLN A 360 8.41 27.47 2.76
CA GLN A 360 7.22 28.05 2.16
C GLN A 360 7.47 29.50 1.72
N ASN A 361 8.05 30.32 2.60
CA ASN A 361 8.38 31.72 2.33
C ASN A 361 9.49 31.91 1.29
N ALA A 362 10.26 30.86 1.01
CA ALA A 362 11.26 30.87 -0.05
C ALA A 362 10.66 30.52 -1.44
N GLN A 363 9.39 30.08 -1.50
CA GLN A 363 8.71 29.83 -2.76
C GLN A 363 8.13 31.12 -3.33
N THR A 364 8.07 31.21 -4.65
CA THR A 364 7.27 32.23 -5.34
C THR A 364 5.91 31.61 -5.67
N PRO A 365 4.78 32.26 -5.34
CA PRO A 365 3.47 31.79 -5.75
C PRO A 365 3.35 31.61 -7.26
N TYR A 366 2.62 30.56 -7.67
CA TYR A 366 2.48 30.22 -9.09
C TYR A 366 1.81 31.36 -9.87
N TYR A 367 0.85 32.03 -9.25
CA TYR A 367 0.19 33.18 -9.86
C TYR A 367 1.19 34.28 -10.21
N VAL A 368 1.97 34.73 -9.23
CA VAL A 368 2.98 35.79 -9.40
C VAL A 368 4.06 35.39 -10.42
N SER A 369 4.53 34.14 -10.39
CA SER A 369 5.60 33.71 -11.28
C SER A 369 5.17 33.41 -12.72
N THR A 370 3.89 33.11 -12.94
CA THR A 370 3.45 32.48 -14.20
C THR A 370 2.11 33.01 -14.71
N VAL A 371 1.09 33.13 -13.85
CA VAL A 371 -0.26 33.56 -14.29
C VAL A 371 -0.33 35.06 -14.53
N GLU A 372 0.12 35.87 -13.57
CA GLU A 372 0.09 37.33 -13.66
C GLU A 372 0.86 37.85 -14.89
N PRO A 373 2.09 37.39 -15.19
CA PRO A 373 2.78 37.79 -16.41
C PRO A 373 2.05 37.38 -17.69
N ALA A 374 1.42 36.21 -17.72
CA ALA A 374 0.67 35.73 -18.89
C ALA A 374 -0.59 36.56 -19.15
N ILE A 375 -1.31 36.93 -18.09
CA ILE A 375 -2.47 37.84 -18.17
C ILE A 375 -2.02 39.22 -18.62
N ALA A 376 -0.97 39.77 -17.99
CA ALA A 376 -0.47 41.10 -18.31
C ALA A 376 -0.01 41.23 -19.78
N ALA A 377 0.60 40.19 -20.34
CA ALA A 377 1.04 40.18 -21.74
C ALA A 377 -0.13 40.27 -22.75
N VAL A 378 -1.29 39.70 -22.41
CA VAL A 378 -2.48 39.73 -23.26
C VAL A 378 -3.29 41.01 -23.06
N ASP A 379 -3.48 41.43 -21.80
CA ASP A 379 -4.34 42.57 -21.47
C ASP A 379 -3.65 43.92 -21.69
N ASN A 380 -2.31 43.96 -21.63
CA ASN A 380 -1.50 45.16 -21.84
C ASN A 380 -0.34 44.88 -22.81
N PRO A 381 -0.61 44.63 -24.10
CA PRO A 381 0.43 44.33 -25.08
C PRO A 381 1.38 45.52 -25.23
N THR A 382 2.65 45.24 -25.42
CA THR A 382 3.64 46.28 -25.71
C THR A 382 3.41 46.87 -27.12
N GLU A 383 3.85 48.12 -27.37
CA GLU A 383 3.69 48.77 -28.70
C GLU A 383 4.26 47.91 -29.85
N GLU A 384 5.34 47.17 -29.60
CA GLU A 384 6.01 46.31 -30.59
C GLU A 384 5.19 45.04 -30.91
N GLU A 385 4.54 44.44 -29.92
CA GLU A 385 3.65 43.28 -30.10
C GLU A 385 2.33 43.66 -30.78
N ALA A 386 1.80 44.86 -30.48
CA ALA A 386 0.61 45.39 -31.14
C ALA A 386 0.85 45.67 -32.64
N GLU A 387 2.04 46.14 -33.02
CA GLU A 387 2.41 46.35 -34.43
C GLU A 387 2.59 45.02 -35.19
N GLU A 388 3.16 43.98 -34.57
CA GLU A 388 3.26 42.65 -35.20
C GLU A 388 1.89 41.99 -35.41
N ASP A 389 0.96 42.15 -34.46
CA ASP A 389 -0.38 41.59 -34.57
C ASP A 389 -1.22 42.32 -35.63
N GLU A 390 -1.12 43.66 -35.74
CA GLU A 390 -1.72 44.41 -36.84
C GLU A 390 -1.15 44.00 -38.21
N ALA A 391 0.18 43.82 -38.31
CA ALA A 391 0.83 43.38 -39.54
C ALA A 391 0.43 41.96 -39.96
N SER A 392 0.25 41.05 -39.01
CA SER A 392 -0.18 39.67 -39.27
C SER A 392 -1.64 39.61 -39.75
N ILE A 393 -2.51 40.43 -39.17
CA ILE A 393 -3.92 40.61 -39.59
C ILE A 393 -4.01 41.24 -40.98
N GLU A 394 -3.12 42.18 -41.31
CA GLU A 394 -3.08 42.82 -42.63
C GLU A 394 -2.56 41.87 -43.72
N MET A 395 -1.59 41.00 -43.39
CA MET A 395 -1.13 39.92 -44.29
C MET A 395 -2.18 38.82 -44.51
N ALA A 396 -3.01 38.50 -43.51
CA ALA A 396 -4.07 37.50 -43.65
C ALA A 396 -5.28 37.98 -44.47
N LYS A 397 -5.40 39.28 -44.71
CA LYS A 397 -6.48 39.91 -45.49
C LYS A 397 -6.14 40.12 -46.97
N ASN A 398 -4.88 39.93 -47.37
CA ASN A 398 -4.40 39.95 -48.75
C ASN A 398 -4.19 38.53 -49.28
#